data_AF-A0A7S3CJE3-F1
#
_entry.id   AF-A0A7S3CJE3-F1
#
_cell.length_a   1.000
_cell.length_b   1.000
_cell.length_c   1.000
_cell.angle_alpha   90.00
_cell.angle_beta   90.00
_cell.angle_gamma   90.00
#
_symmetry.space_group_name_H-M   'P 1'
#
loop_
_entity.id
_entity.type
_entity.pdbx_description
1 polymer ?
#
loop_
_entity_poly.entity_id
_entity_poly.type
_entity_poly.pdbx_seq_one_letter_code
_entity_poly.pdbx_strand_id
1 'polypeptide(L)'
;MVDHLTFVKLRHNDIAIRVLASQALSVICIFNPSLTIEKALTPLIEKCYSKALHIRHGAIYGVGEILIGLSGNSVINRKDVLEKAFKALSLKERKIIADSENQKEFKGRYDALSSQDSIKELIKDDSKLMDKLIDIIPQIESNKLCKGKGAEIIRIGVCHLIHSMCLAKLPFSEQTLELFFSTLLENLKHPNLLIQEEATLGLQTLCESYYSDESKVESYKSAKITLELQKMIEPSSKDANIALRKGFNMAFGVLSKPLIDCLFGQLVDTFTQNCLIQ
;
A
#
# COMPACT_ATOMS: atom_id res chain seq x y z
N MET A 1 -11.13 15.34 16.58
CA MET A 1 -11.40 14.80 15.22
C MET A 1 -10.54 13.56 14.93
N VAL A 2 -9.20 13.64 15.03
CA VAL A 2 -8.28 12.49 14.89
C VAL A 2 -8.74 11.29 15.72
N ASP A 3 -9.00 11.47 17.02
CA ASP A 3 -9.49 10.38 17.89
C ASP A 3 -10.78 9.72 17.41
N HIS A 4 -11.71 10.51 16.86
CA HIS A 4 -12.97 9.99 16.35
C HIS A 4 -12.76 9.13 15.10
N LEU A 5 -11.89 9.57 14.19
CA LEU A 5 -11.52 8.77 13.03
C LEU A 5 -10.84 7.47 13.47
N THR A 6 -9.83 7.57 14.33
CA THR A 6 -9.00 6.46 14.79
C THR A 6 -9.79 5.41 15.59
N PHE A 7 -10.61 5.83 16.56
CA PHE A 7 -11.21 4.91 17.52
C PHE A 7 -12.67 4.59 17.28
N VAL A 8 -13.37 5.37 16.43
CA VAL A 8 -14.77 5.12 16.07
C VAL A 8 -14.89 4.70 14.61
N LYS A 9 -14.42 5.52 13.66
CA LYS A 9 -14.70 5.28 12.23
C LYS A 9 -13.86 4.15 11.64
N LEU A 10 -12.59 4.00 12.03
CA LEU A 10 -11.80 2.83 11.61
C LEU A 10 -12.37 1.50 12.13
N ARG A 11 -13.22 1.50 13.15
CA ARG A 11 -13.83 0.26 13.68
C ARG A 11 -15.26 0.04 13.17
N HIS A 12 -15.69 0.81 12.20
CA HIS A 12 -17.03 0.68 11.64
C HIS A 12 -17.20 -0.64 10.89
N ASN A 13 -18.42 -1.21 10.86
CA ASN A 13 -18.69 -2.48 10.17
C ASN A 13 -18.58 -2.37 8.64
N ASP A 14 -18.96 -1.22 8.09
CA ASP A 14 -18.83 -0.89 6.66
C ASP A 14 -17.37 -0.65 6.28
N ILE A 15 -16.89 -1.39 5.27
CA ILE A 15 -15.54 -1.26 4.70
C ILE A 15 -15.30 0.14 4.15
N ALA A 16 -16.26 0.71 3.41
CA ALA A 16 -16.10 2.00 2.75
C ALA A 16 -15.88 3.12 3.78
N ILE A 17 -16.58 3.07 4.93
CA ILE A 17 -16.38 4.02 6.02
C ILE A 17 -14.98 3.87 6.64
N ARG A 18 -14.48 2.64 6.79
CA ARG A 18 -13.13 2.41 7.32
C ARG A 18 -12.06 2.97 6.39
N VAL A 19 -12.15 2.68 5.10
CA VAL A 19 -11.20 3.15 4.07
C VAL A 19 -11.24 4.67 3.96
N LEU A 20 -12.43 5.28 3.92
CA LEU A 20 -12.54 6.73 3.88
C LEU A 20 -11.98 7.39 5.15
N ALA A 21 -12.18 6.77 6.32
CA ALA A 21 -11.63 7.26 7.58
C ALA A 21 -10.11 7.17 7.65
N SER A 22 -9.50 6.11 7.11
CA SER A 22 -8.04 6.00 7.02
C SER A 22 -7.47 7.04 6.06
N GLN A 23 -8.08 7.21 4.88
CA GLN A 23 -7.68 8.25 3.93
C GLN A 23 -7.87 9.67 4.47
N ALA A 24 -8.87 9.90 5.31
CA ALA A 24 -9.00 11.19 6.02
C ALA A 24 -7.89 11.37 7.07
N LEU A 25 -7.42 10.30 7.72
CA LEU A 25 -6.29 10.37 8.64
C LEU A 25 -4.98 10.73 7.93
N SER A 26 -4.72 10.21 6.73
CA SER A 26 -3.51 10.58 5.95
C SER A 26 -3.47 12.08 5.60
N VAL A 27 -4.64 12.69 5.38
CA VAL A 27 -4.75 14.14 5.13
C VAL A 27 -4.52 14.97 6.41
N ILE A 28 -4.94 14.49 7.59
CA ILE A 28 -4.93 15.27 8.83
C ILE A 28 -3.66 15.03 9.67
N CYS A 29 -2.98 13.88 9.52
CA CYS A 29 -1.81 13.54 10.34
C CYS A 29 -0.64 14.52 10.19
N ILE A 30 -0.54 15.18 9.04
CA ILE A 30 0.53 16.14 8.71
C ILE A 30 0.54 17.38 9.61
N PHE A 31 -0.58 17.74 10.23
CA PHE A 31 -0.67 18.94 11.06
C PHE A 31 0.03 18.78 12.41
N ASN A 32 0.09 17.55 12.93
CA ASN A 32 0.85 17.23 14.13
C ASN A 32 1.35 15.77 14.05
N PRO A 33 2.47 15.56 13.33
CA PRO A 33 3.05 14.23 13.12
C PRO A 33 3.35 13.49 14.43
N SER A 34 4.02 14.14 15.38
CA SER A 34 4.42 13.54 16.66
C SER A 34 3.23 13.05 17.48
N LEU A 35 2.19 13.89 17.61
CA LEU A 35 0.97 13.51 18.33
C LEU A 35 0.23 12.37 17.61
N THR A 36 0.24 12.37 16.28
CA THR A 36 -0.40 11.30 15.49
C THR A 36 0.28 9.96 15.69
N ILE A 37 1.61 9.93 15.76
CA ILE A 37 2.37 8.71 16.03
C ILE A 37 2.03 8.15 17.42
N GLU A 38 2.04 9.02 18.44
CA GLU A 38 1.79 8.63 19.82
C GLU A 38 0.34 8.15 20.02
N LYS A 39 -0.64 8.92 19.55
CA LYS A 39 -2.05 8.73 19.88
C LYS A 39 -2.84 7.89 18.88
N ALA A 40 -2.37 7.77 17.64
CA ALA A 40 -3.06 7.00 16.61
C ALA A 40 -2.21 5.84 16.10
N LEU A 41 -1.03 6.08 15.54
CA LEU A 41 -0.23 5.03 14.90
C LEU A 41 0.11 3.90 15.88
N THR A 42 0.71 4.22 17.02
CA THR A 42 1.16 3.21 17.99
C THR A 42 0.01 2.35 18.52
N PRO A 43 -1.14 2.91 18.94
CA PRO A 43 -2.30 2.10 19.31
C PRO A 43 -2.90 1.29 18.16
N LEU A 44 -2.84 1.77 16.91
CA LEU A 44 -3.39 1.05 15.76
C LEU A 44 -2.59 -0.19 15.42
N ILE A 45 -1.25 -0.17 15.56
CA ILE A 45 -0.41 -1.35 15.30
C ILE A 45 -0.88 -2.55 16.14
N GLU A 46 -1.14 -2.33 17.43
CA GLU A 46 -1.65 -3.38 18.33
C GLU A 46 -3.04 -3.90 17.92
N LYS A 47 -3.81 -3.10 17.18
CA LYS A 47 -5.16 -3.46 16.69
C LYS A 47 -5.12 -4.22 15.36
N CYS A 48 -4.00 -4.22 14.63
CA CYS A 48 -3.79 -5.05 13.44
C CYS A 48 -3.90 -6.56 13.74
N TYR A 49 -3.77 -6.97 15.01
CA TYR A 49 -3.89 -8.37 15.44
C TYR A 49 -5.22 -8.68 16.12
N SER A 50 -6.18 -7.75 16.10
CA SER A 50 -7.48 -7.96 16.76
C SER A 50 -8.21 -9.17 16.18
N LYS A 51 -8.88 -9.95 17.04
CA LYS A 51 -9.80 -11.03 16.61
C LYS A 51 -10.99 -10.49 15.81
N ALA A 52 -11.42 -9.27 16.13
CA ALA A 52 -12.53 -8.62 15.45
C ALA A 52 -12.08 -8.10 14.07
N LEU A 53 -12.67 -8.67 13.02
CA LEU A 53 -12.31 -8.40 11.62
C LEU A 53 -12.36 -6.90 11.27
N HIS A 54 -13.42 -6.19 11.65
CA HIS A 54 -13.60 -4.77 11.36
C HIS A 54 -12.54 -3.90 12.04
N ILE A 55 -12.17 -4.22 13.29
CA ILE A 55 -11.10 -3.52 14.03
C ILE A 55 -9.76 -3.76 13.35
N ARG A 56 -9.46 -5.02 13.04
CA ARG A 56 -8.22 -5.41 12.38
C ARG A 56 -8.04 -4.76 11.02
N HIS A 57 -9.05 -4.87 10.16
CA HIS A 57 -9.03 -4.27 8.83
C HIS A 57 -8.85 -2.75 8.90
N GLY A 58 -9.60 -2.07 9.77
CA GLY A 58 -9.47 -0.63 9.92
C GLY A 58 -8.12 -0.20 10.47
N ALA A 59 -7.54 -0.99 11.37
CA ALA A 59 -6.21 -0.75 11.89
C ALA A 59 -5.14 -0.85 10.80
N ILE A 60 -5.18 -1.91 9.97
CA ILE A 60 -4.24 -2.11 8.86
C ILE A 60 -4.26 -0.91 7.89
N TYR A 61 -5.46 -0.51 7.45
CA TYR A 61 -5.62 0.67 6.59
C TYR A 61 -5.20 1.97 7.29
N GLY A 62 -5.55 2.13 8.57
CA GLY A 62 -5.17 3.30 9.36
C GLY A 62 -3.66 3.45 9.49
N VAL A 63 -2.93 2.35 9.74
CA VAL A 63 -1.47 2.35 9.77
C VAL A 63 -0.89 2.75 8.41
N GLY A 64 -1.32 2.09 7.33
CA GLY A 64 -0.82 2.38 5.99
C GLY A 64 -1.04 3.84 5.57
N GLU A 65 -2.25 4.33 5.74
CA GLU A 65 -2.60 5.71 5.38
C GLU A 65 -1.87 6.76 6.21
N ILE A 66 -1.69 6.53 7.53
CA ILE A 66 -0.88 7.44 8.35
C ILE A 66 0.56 7.48 7.83
N LEU A 67 1.16 6.34 7.44
CA LEU A 67 2.50 6.32 6.86
C LEU A 67 2.58 7.08 5.53
N ILE A 68 1.58 6.91 4.64
CA ILE A 68 1.48 7.70 3.40
C ILE A 68 1.43 9.20 3.72
N GLY A 69 0.61 9.60 4.71
CA GLY A 69 0.49 10.99 5.07
C GLY A 69 1.77 11.58 5.65
N LEU A 70 2.42 10.87 6.57
CA LEU A 70 3.67 11.31 7.21
C LEU A 70 4.87 11.33 6.27
N SER A 71 4.87 10.53 5.21
CA SER A 71 5.96 10.50 4.20
C SER A 71 5.92 11.65 3.19
N GLY A 72 4.96 12.58 3.32
CA GLY A 72 4.78 13.66 2.35
C GLY A 72 3.93 13.26 1.13
N ASN A 73 3.25 12.11 1.17
CA ASN A 73 2.46 11.56 0.06
C ASN A 73 0.93 11.67 0.29
N SER A 74 0.49 12.43 1.30
CA SER A 74 -0.94 12.62 1.65
C SER A 74 -1.82 13.11 0.47
N VAL A 75 -1.22 13.75 -0.53
CA VAL A 75 -1.91 14.27 -1.72
C VAL A 75 -2.54 13.15 -2.56
N ILE A 76 -1.97 11.93 -2.56
CA ILE A 76 -2.47 10.78 -3.32
C ILE A 76 -3.94 10.51 -2.99
N ASN A 77 -4.28 10.50 -1.70
CA ASN A 77 -5.63 10.22 -1.25
C ASN A 77 -6.53 11.45 -1.24
N ARG A 78 -5.96 12.65 -1.25
CA ARG A 78 -6.71 13.90 -1.17
C ARG A 78 -7.71 14.08 -2.31
N LYS A 79 -7.31 13.83 -3.56
CA LYS A 79 -8.17 14.11 -4.73
C LYS A 79 -9.46 13.27 -4.68
N ASP A 80 -9.31 11.97 -4.46
CA ASP A 80 -10.43 11.03 -4.41
C ASP A 80 -11.30 11.23 -3.17
N VAL A 81 -10.69 11.48 -2.01
CA VAL A 81 -11.43 11.76 -0.76
C VAL A 81 -12.23 13.05 -0.90
N LEU A 82 -11.62 14.12 -1.41
CA LEU A 82 -12.32 15.38 -1.62
C LEU A 82 -13.42 15.25 -2.66
N GLU A 83 -13.21 14.51 -3.75
CA GLU A 83 -14.23 14.29 -4.75
C GLU A 83 -15.42 13.50 -4.19
N LYS A 84 -15.16 12.43 -3.43
CA LYS A 84 -16.20 11.63 -2.75
C LYS A 84 -16.95 12.47 -1.71
N ALA A 85 -16.23 13.23 -0.89
CA ALA A 85 -16.81 14.13 0.09
C ALA A 85 -17.67 15.23 -0.58
N PHE A 86 -17.17 15.84 -1.65
CA PHE A 86 -17.88 16.87 -2.40
C PHE A 86 -19.17 16.32 -3.04
N LYS A 87 -19.14 15.09 -3.58
CA LYS A 87 -20.33 14.41 -4.10
C LYS A 87 -21.37 14.13 -3.00
N ALA A 88 -20.95 13.92 -1.76
CA ALA A 88 -21.86 13.68 -0.63
C ALA A 88 -22.55 14.96 -0.12
N LEU A 89 -22.03 16.15 -0.43
CA LEU A 89 -22.61 17.43 0.01
C LEU A 89 -23.87 17.79 -0.77
N SER A 90 -24.83 18.44 -0.08
CA SER A 90 -26.03 19.03 -0.67
C SER A 90 -25.70 20.26 -1.52
N LEU A 91 -26.61 20.64 -2.42
CA LEU A 91 -26.44 21.81 -3.29
C LEU A 91 -26.27 23.13 -2.50
N LYS A 92 -26.83 23.23 -1.29
CA LYS A 92 -26.64 24.40 -0.42
C LYS A 92 -25.25 24.42 0.18
N GLU A 93 -24.75 23.28 0.67
CA GLU A 93 -23.40 23.17 1.23
C GLU A 93 -22.32 23.41 0.17
N ARG A 94 -22.51 22.88 -1.04
CA ARG A 94 -21.58 23.14 -2.17
C ARG A 94 -21.49 24.62 -2.53
N LYS A 95 -22.59 25.36 -2.44
CA LYS A 95 -22.62 26.82 -2.69
C LYS A 95 -21.91 27.63 -1.60
N ILE A 96 -21.79 27.08 -0.38
CA ILE A 96 -21.04 27.71 0.72
C ILE A 96 -19.53 27.53 0.52
N ILE A 97 -19.10 26.44 -0.13
CA ILE A 97 -17.71 26.18 -0.53
C ILE A 97 -17.42 26.94 -1.86
N ALA A 98 -17.69 28.24 -1.89
CA ALA A 98 -17.21 29.10 -2.96
C ALA A 98 -15.73 29.44 -2.70
N ASP A 99 -14.91 29.44 -3.75
CA ASP A 99 -13.48 29.75 -3.67
C ASP A 99 -13.26 31.11 -2.99
N SER A 100 -12.83 31.07 -1.73
CA SER A 100 -12.46 32.25 -0.95
C SER A 100 -10.95 32.42 -0.88
N GLU A 101 -10.47 33.62 -0.58
CA GLU A 101 -9.04 33.87 -0.35
C GLU A 101 -8.47 32.97 0.76
N ASN A 102 -9.23 32.78 1.85
CA ASN A 102 -8.86 31.88 2.95
C ASN A 102 -8.67 30.43 2.48
N GLN A 103 -9.50 29.96 1.53
CA GLN A 103 -9.37 28.61 0.98
C GLN A 103 -8.11 28.45 0.14
N LYS A 104 -7.74 29.47 -0.66
CA LYS A 104 -6.50 29.49 -1.44
C LYS A 104 -5.28 29.53 -0.53
N GLU A 105 -5.30 30.36 0.51
CA GLU A 105 -4.23 30.45 1.50
C GLU A 105 -4.06 29.13 2.26
N PHE A 106 -5.17 28.53 2.74
CA PHE A 106 -5.13 27.23 3.39
C PHE A 106 -4.60 26.14 2.45
N LYS A 107 -5.03 26.13 1.19
CA LYS A 107 -4.54 25.18 0.20
C LYS A 107 -3.02 25.32 0.02
N GLY A 108 -2.49 26.53 -0.10
CA GLY A 108 -1.05 26.76 -0.21
C GLY A 108 -0.27 26.27 1.02
N ARG A 109 -0.77 26.56 2.23
CA ARG A 109 -0.15 26.07 3.48
C ARG A 109 -0.23 24.56 3.61
N TYR A 110 -1.37 23.97 3.25
CA TYR A 110 -1.56 22.53 3.25
C TYR A 110 -0.60 21.87 2.27
N ASP A 111 -0.52 22.36 1.03
CA ASP A 111 0.34 21.77 0.00
C ASP A 111 1.81 21.80 0.48
N ALA A 112 2.26 22.90 1.09
CA ALA A 112 3.60 23.02 1.69
C ALA A 112 3.87 22.04 2.85
N LEU A 113 2.90 21.81 3.74
CA LEU A 113 3.02 20.82 4.82
C LEU A 113 2.92 19.38 4.31
N SER A 114 2.05 19.15 3.33
CA SER A 114 1.69 17.83 2.82
C SER A 114 2.82 17.14 2.08
N SER A 115 3.82 17.90 1.61
CA SER A 115 5.01 17.40 0.93
C SER A 115 6.21 17.19 1.88
N GLN A 116 6.07 17.50 3.17
CA GLN A 116 7.15 17.31 4.14
C GLN A 116 7.21 15.85 4.60
N ASP A 117 8.37 15.23 4.43
CA ASP A 117 8.65 13.89 4.94
C ASP A 117 9.02 13.97 6.43
N SER A 118 8.05 13.69 7.30
CA SER A 118 8.23 13.67 8.74
C SER A 118 8.70 12.31 9.27
N ILE A 119 8.79 11.29 8.40
CA ILE A 119 9.12 9.93 8.82
C ILE A 119 10.57 9.84 9.28
N LYS A 120 11.52 10.39 8.51
CA LYS A 120 12.96 10.29 8.82
C LYS A 120 13.34 10.88 10.18
N GLU A 121 12.61 11.91 10.62
CA GLU A 121 12.87 12.58 11.89
C GLU A 121 12.23 11.83 13.08
N LEU A 122 11.02 11.29 12.88
CA LEU A 122 10.19 10.76 13.96
C LEU A 122 10.26 9.25 14.11
N ILE A 123 10.52 8.53 13.02
CA ILE A 123 10.62 7.08 12.94
C ILE A 123 12.07 6.75 12.57
N LYS A 124 12.94 6.72 13.59
CA LYS A 124 14.35 6.37 13.42
C LYS A 124 14.52 4.89 13.12
N ASP A 125 15.55 4.57 12.34
CA ASP A 125 15.89 3.22 11.84
C ASP A 125 15.95 2.16 12.96
N ASP A 126 16.52 2.49 14.13
CA ASP A 126 16.61 1.60 15.31
C ASP A 126 15.49 1.82 16.35
N SER A 127 14.33 2.32 15.93
CA SER A 127 13.23 2.55 16.86
C SER A 127 12.41 1.27 17.09
N LYS A 128 12.00 1.04 18.35
CA LYS A 128 11.00 0.01 18.71
C LYS A 128 9.71 0.09 17.89
N LEU A 129 9.41 1.25 17.30
CA LEU A 129 8.26 1.45 16.43
C LEU A 129 8.48 0.82 15.04
N MET A 130 9.69 0.92 14.48
CA MET A 130 10.04 0.28 13.20
C MET A 130 9.93 -1.24 13.28
N ASP A 131 10.48 -1.85 14.34
CA ASP A 131 10.35 -3.30 14.57
C ASP A 131 8.88 -3.72 14.59
N LYS A 132 8.06 -2.96 15.32
CA LYS A 132 6.61 -3.20 15.41
C LYS A 132 5.89 -3.06 14.07
N LEU A 133 6.32 -2.14 13.21
CA LEU A 133 5.74 -1.96 11.87
C LEU A 133 6.11 -3.10 10.93
N ILE A 134 7.38 -3.51 10.95
CA ILE A 134 7.91 -4.62 10.14
C ILE A 134 7.23 -5.94 10.55
N ASP A 135 7.01 -6.14 11.85
CA ASP A 135 6.40 -7.35 12.39
C ASP A 135 4.91 -7.51 12.09
N ILE A 136 4.22 -6.47 11.58
CA ILE A 136 2.77 -6.53 11.31
C ILE A 136 2.41 -7.67 10.37
N ILE A 137 3.10 -7.77 9.24
CA ILE A 137 2.79 -8.75 8.21
C ILE A 137 3.15 -10.18 8.68
N PRO A 138 4.37 -10.47 9.19
CA PRO A 138 4.69 -11.77 9.78
C PRO A 138 3.71 -12.22 10.86
N GLN A 139 3.29 -11.31 11.74
CA GLN A 139 2.37 -11.64 12.82
C GLN A 139 0.94 -11.90 12.30
N ILE A 140 0.48 -11.19 11.27
CA ILE A 140 -0.82 -11.47 10.64
C ILE A 140 -0.83 -12.85 9.99
N GLU A 141 0.26 -13.21 9.30
CA GLU A 141 0.38 -14.49 8.59
C GLU A 141 0.53 -15.69 9.53
N SER A 142 1.43 -15.58 10.53
CA SER A 142 1.66 -16.64 11.53
C SER A 142 0.42 -16.93 12.38
N ASN A 143 -0.35 -15.90 12.72
CA ASN A 143 -1.63 -16.04 13.42
C ASN A 143 -2.78 -16.50 12.52
N LYS A 144 -2.51 -16.82 11.24
CA LYS A 144 -3.49 -17.30 10.24
C LYS A 144 -4.68 -16.34 10.08
N LEU A 145 -4.48 -15.04 10.25
CA LEU A 145 -5.54 -14.03 10.21
C LEU A 145 -6.02 -13.70 8.79
N CYS A 146 -5.33 -14.20 7.78
CA CYS A 146 -5.70 -14.18 6.35
C CYS A 146 -6.48 -15.43 5.91
N LYS A 147 -7.13 -16.16 6.83
CA LYS A 147 -7.94 -17.36 6.55
C LYS A 147 -9.36 -17.24 7.12
N GLY A 148 -10.32 -17.89 6.45
CA GLY A 148 -11.74 -17.91 6.86
C GLY A 148 -12.59 -16.77 6.29
N LYS A 149 -13.77 -16.53 6.89
CA LYS A 149 -14.71 -15.48 6.45
C LYS A 149 -14.07 -14.10 6.62
N GLY A 150 -13.96 -13.33 5.54
CA GLY A 150 -13.30 -12.04 5.53
C GLY A 150 -11.78 -12.08 5.33
N ALA A 151 -11.22 -13.23 4.97
CA ALA A 151 -9.81 -13.34 4.58
C ALA A 151 -9.45 -12.43 3.40
N GLU A 152 -10.34 -12.33 2.42
CA GLU A 152 -10.09 -11.54 1.21
C GLU A 152 -9.86 -10.07 1.52
N ILE A 153 -10.71 -9.45 2.34
CA ILE A 153 -10.56 -8.04 2.71
C ILE A 153 -9.27 -7.78 3.50
N ILE A 154 -8.79 -8.78 4.27
CA ILE A 154 -7.51 -8.68 4.98
C ILE A 154 -6.35 -8.81 4.01
N ARG A 155 -6.43 -9.70 3.01
CA ARG A 155 -5.41 -9.81 1.96
C ARG A 155 -5.23 -8.50 1.18
N ILE A 156 -6.34 -7.87 0.79
CA ILE A 156 -6.32 -6.53 0.18
C ILE A 156 -5.64 -5.54 1.14
N GLY A 157 -6.07 -5.50 2.40
CA GLY A 157 -5.46 -4.61 3.40
C GLY A 157 -3.95 -4.84 3.61
N VAL A 158 -3.49 -6.10 3.60
CA VAL A 158 -2.05 -6.43 3.73
C VAL A 158 -1.28 -5.95 2.50
N CYS A 159 -1.79 -6.17 1.29
CA CYS A 159 -1.16 -5.66 0.07
C CYS A 159 -1.10 -4.13 0.07
N HIS A 160 -2.19 -3.48 0.51
CA HIS A 160 -2.27 -2.03 0.67
C HIS A 160 -1.29 -1.50 1.72
N LEU A 161 -1.09 -2.24 2.82
CA LEU A 161 -0.11 -1.88 3.85
C LEU A 161 1.32 -1.97 3.30
N ILE A 162 1.65 -3.02 2.54
CA ILE A 162 2.96 -3.15 1.86
C ILE A 162 3.17 -1.97 0.91
N HIS A 163 2.18 -1.67 0.07
CA HIS A 163 2.18 -0.50 -0.81
C HIS A 163 2.48 0.78 -0.02
N SER A 164 1.72 1.03 1.05
CA SER A 164 1.86 2.23 1.89
C SER A 164 3.26 2.33 2.53
N MET A 165 3.79 1.21 3.02
CA MET A 165 5.12 1.12 3.64
C MET A 165 6.24 1.38 2.64
N CYS A 166 6.13 0.83 1.42
CA CYS A 166 7.09 1.04 0.35
C CYS A 166 7.00 2.46 -0.22
N LEU A 167 5.80 3.02 -0.33
CA LEU A 167 5.57 4.39 -0.78
C LEU A 167 6.18 5.41 0.20
N ALA A 168 6.08 5.10 1.49
CA ALA A 168 6.71 5.86 2.56
C ALA A 168 8.25 5.74 2.57
N LYS A 169 8.84 4.90 1.72
CA LYS A 169 10.29 4.68 1.57
C LYS A 169 11.00 4.42 2.90
N LEU A 170 10.37 3.62 3.76
CA LEU A 170 10.96 3.21 5.02
C LEU A 170 12.26 2.42 4.79
N PRO A 171 13.26 2.52 5.69
CA PRO A 171 14.57 1.89 5.54
C PRO A 171 14.50 0.39 5.86
N PHE A 172 13.93 -0.39 4.94
CA PHE A 172 13.80 -1.83 5.10
C PHE A 172 15.09 -2.59 4.80
N SER A 173 15.32 -3.66 5.56
CA SER A 173 16.35 -4.65 5.24
C SER A 173 15.94 -5.48 4.01
N GLU A 174 16.93 -6.08 3.34
CA GLU A 174 16.69 -6.96 2.19
C GLU A 174 15.75 -8.14 2.54
N GLN A 175 15.90 -8.72 3.73
CA GLN A 175 15.02 -9.78 4.23
C GLN A 175 13.55 -9.35 4.32
N THR A 176 13.30 -8.10 4.72
CA THR A 176 11.94 -7.55 4.81
C THR A 176 11.35 -7.33 3.41
N LEU A 177 12.15 -6.83 2.47
CA LEU A 177 11.74 -6.66 1.07
C LEU A 177 11.43 -8.00 0.41
N GLU A 178 12.24 -9.04 0.68
CA GLU A 178 11.96 -10.41 0.21
C GLU A 178 10.64 -10.96 0.76
N LEU A 179 10.36 -10.73 2.05
CA LEU A 179 9.09 -11.11 2.66
C LEU A 179 7.92 -10.40 1.97
N PHE A 180 8.01 -9.09 1.78
CA PHE A 180 6.96 -8.32 1.10
C PHE A 180 6.73 -8.83 -0.31
N PHE A 181 7.80 -9.05 -1.07
CA PHE A 181 7.72 -9.61 -2.41
C PHE A 181 7.04 -10.99 -2.41
N SER A 182 7.43 -11.91 -1.52
CA SER A 182 6.78 -13.23 -1.41
C SER A 182 5.29 -13.13 -1.04
N THR A 183 4.94 -12.20 -0.15
CA THR A 183 3.56 -11.96 0.28
C THR A 183 2.72 -11.48 -0.90
N LEU A 184 3.24 -10.55 -1.70
CA LEU A 184 2.58 -10.03 -2.89
C LEU A 184 2.42 -11.12 -3.95
N LEU A 185 3.45 -11.94 -4.20
CA LEU A 185 3.39 -13.06 -5.14
C LEU A 185 2.29 -14.07 -4.79
N GLU A 186 2.12 -14.42 -3.52
CA GLU A 186 1.03 -15.31 -3.08
C GLU A 186 -0.35 -14.69 -3.33
N ASN A 187 -0.49 -13.38 -3.17
CA ASN A 187 -1.76 -12.69 -3.44
C ASN A 187 -2.03 -12.49 -4.95
N LEU A 188 -1.00 -12.39 -5.78
CA LEU A 188 -1.13 -12.37 -7.25
C LEU A 188 -1.71 -13.67 -7.81
N LYS A 189 -1.50 -14.81 -7.14
CA LYS A 189 -2.07 -16.11 -7.55
C LYS A 189 -3.57 -16.25 -7.24
N HIS A 190 -4.17 -15.29 -6.52
CA HIS A 190 -5.52 -15.40 -6.01
C HIS A 190 -6.58 -15.19 -7.11
N PRO A 191 -7.72 -15.93 -7.12
CA PRO A 191 -8.76 -15.79 -8.15
C PRO A 191 -9.49 -14.44 -8.14
N ASN A 192 -9.59 -13.80 -6.98
CA ASN A 192 -10.24 -12.51 -6.83
C ASN A 192 -9.39 -11.38 -7.42
N LEU A 193 -9.92 -10.70 -8.44
CA LEU A 193 -9.24 -9.61 -9.15
C LEU A 193 -8.81 -8.46 -8.23
N LEU A 194 -9.64 -8.07 -7.26
CA LEU A 194 -9.33 -6.95 -6.36
C LEU A 194 -8.06 -7.21 -5.52
N ILE A 195 -7.82 -8.47 -5.13
CA ILE A 195 -6.60 -8.86 -4.42
C ILE A 195 -5.39 -8.77 -5.37
N GLN A 196 -5.57 -9.20 -6.62
CA GLN A 196 -4.50 -9.14 -7.61
C GLN A 196 -4.12 -7.70 -7.95
N GLU A 197 -5.10 -6.83 -8.18
CA GLU A 197 -4.89 -5.41 -8.45
C GLU A 197 -4.14 -4.71 -7.31
N GLU A 198 -4.55 -4.93 -6.06
CA GLU A 198 -3.87 -4.34 -4.90
C GLU A 198 -2.46 -4.92 -4.72
N ALA A 199 -2.26 -6.22 -4.97
CA ALA A 199 -0.94 -6.84 -4.94
C ALA A 199 -0.02 -6.31 -6.07
N THR A 200 -0.57 -6.08 -7.26
CA THR A 200 0.13 -5.45 -8.38
C THR A 200 0.56 -4.02 -8.03
N LEU A 201 -0.31 -3.22 -7.40
CA LEU A 201 0.03 -1.89 -6.93
C LEU A 201 1.15 -1.91 -5.87
N GLY A 202 1.07 -2.85 -4.92
CA GLY A 202 2.12 -3.07 -3.93
C GLY A 202 3.46 -3.45 -4.57
N LEU A 203 3.45 -4.32 -5.57
CA LEU A 203 4.65 -4.71 -6.31
C LEU A 203 5.25 -3.55 -7.09
N GLN A 204 4.41 -2.79 -7.80
CA GLN A 204 4.83 -1.60 -8.54
C GLN A 204 5.62 -0.66 -7.62
N THR A 205 5.06 -0.35 -6.45
CA THR A 205 5.64 0.61 -5.52
C THR A 205 6.92 0.06 -4.86
N LEU A 206 6.96 -1.25 -4.58
CA LEU A 206 8.17 -1.92 -4.09
C LEU A 206 9.30 -1.83 -5.12
N CYS A 207 9.00 -2.12 -6.38
CA CYS A 207 9.97 -2.00 -7.48
C CYS A 207 10.44 -0.55 -7.67
N GLU A 208 9.51 0.40 -7.69
CA GLU A 208 9.79 1.82 -7.88
C GLU A 208 10.63 2.41 -6.74
N SER A 209 10.35 2.01 -5.49
CA SER A 209 11.04 2.54 -4.31
C SER A 209 12.41 1.92 -4.07
N TYR A 210 12.61 0.62 -4.33
CA TYR A 210 13.82 -0.11 -3.92
C TYR A 210 14.62 -0.75 -5.06
N TYR A 211 14.02 -0.92 -6.24
CA TYR A 211 14.62 -1.61 -7.39
C TYR A 211 14.64 -0.75 -8.66
N SER A 212 14.77 0.57 -8.53
CA SER A 212 14.79 1.53 -9.65
C SER A 212 16.18 2.01 -10.05
N ASP A 213 17.23 1.60 -9.35
CA ASP A 213 18.59 2.09 -9.60
C ASP A 213 19.23 1.38 -10.80
N GLU A 214 19.30 2.08 -11.94
CA GLU A 214 19.90 1.55 -13.19
C GLU A 214 21.39 1.19 -13.03
N SER A 215 22.10 1.77 -12.05
CA SER A 215 23.50 1.41 -11.81
C SER A 215 23.68 0.02 -11.18
N LYS A 216 22.61 -0.54 -10.60
CA LYS A 216 22.63 -1.81 -9.88
C LYS A 216 22.08 -2.98 -10.70
N VAL A 217 21.83 -2.81 -12.00
CA VAL A 217 21.29 -3.87 -12.88
C VAL A 217 22.07 -5.17 -12.75
N GLU A 218 23.41 -5.12 -12.71
CA GLU A 218 24.23 -6.35 -12.60
C GLU A 218 24.04 -7.07 -11.26
N SER A 219 23.87 -6.31 -10.17
CA SER A 219 23.52 -6.87 -8.85
C SER A 219 22.12 -7.47 -8.85
N TYR A 220 21.16 -6.80 -9.50
CA TYR A 220 19.78 -7.27 -9.62
C TYR A 220 19.66 -8.56 -10.41
N LYS A 221 20.50 -8.82 -11.42
CA LYS A 221 20.48 -10.10 -12.15
C LYS A 221 20.64 -11.31 -11.24
N SER A 222 21.51 -11.21 -10.24
CA SER A 222 21.74 -12.26 -9.24
C SER A 222 20.83 -12.18 -8.02
N ALA A 223 20.05 -11.10 -7.89
CA ALA A 223 19.18 -10.91 -6.74
C ALA A 223 18.05 -11.95 -6.72
N LYS A 224 17.65 -12.34 -5.52
CA LYS A 224 16.59 -13.33 -5.30
C LYS A 224 15.27 -12.94 -5.97
N ILE A 225 14.94 -11.65 -5.99
CA ILE A 225 13.75 -11.12 -6.66
C ILE A 225 13.74 -11.49 -8.15
N THR A 226 14.85 -11.36 -8.86
CA THR A 226 14.96 -11.68 -10.28
C THR A 226 14.84 -13.18 -10.52
N LEU A 227 15.42 -14.01 -9.65
CA LEU A 227 15.28 -15.47 -9.74
C LEU A 227 13.83 -15.92 -9.53
N GLU A 228 13.11 -15.31 -8.59
CA GLU A 228 11.68 -15.60 -8.39
C GLU A 228 10.83 -15.10 -9.57
N LEU A 229 11.13 -13.93 -10.13
CA LEU A 229 10.48 -13.44 -11.36
C LEU A 229 10.72 -14.37 -12.55
N GLN A 230 11.92 -14.93 -12.71
CA GLN A 230 12.21 -15.93 -13.74
C GLN A 230 11.35 -17.19 -13.57
N LYS A 231 11.15 -17.66 -12.33
CA LYS A 231 10.28 -18.82 -12.06
C LYS A 231 8.82 -18.57 -12.41
N MET A 232 8.37 -17.31 -12.47
CA MET A 232 7.00 -16.96 -12.85
C MET A 232 6.77 -17.02 -14.36
N ILE A 233 7.82 -17.01 -15.18
CA ILE A 233 7.72 -16.87 -16.64
C ILE A 233 6.98 -18.04 -17.28
N GLU A 234 7.43 -19.27 -17.06
CA GLU A 234 6.77 -20.45 -17.66
C GLU A 234 5.30 -20.61 -17.18
N PRO A 235 5.00 -20.53 -15.87
CA PRO A 235 3.62 -20.59 -15.40
C PRO A 235 2.73 -19.47 -15.94
N SER A 236 3.27 -18.27 -16.23
CA SER A 236 2.48 -17.15 -16.73
C SER A 236 1.80 -17.41 -18.08
N SER A 237 2.34 -18.33 -18.88
CA SER A 237 1.80 -18.73 -20.19
C SER A 237 1.09 -20.08 -20.15
N LYS A 238 1.65 -21.07 -19.45
CA LYS A 238 1.25 -22.48 -19.60
C LYS A 238 0.44 -23.05 -18.43
N ASP A 239 0.39 -22.37 -17.29
CA ASP A 239 -0.28 -22.91 -16.10
C ASP A 239 -1.78 -23.07 -16.36
N ALA A 240 -2.41 -24.14 -15.88
CA ALA A 240 -3.84 -24.36 -16.05
C ALA A 240 -4.70 -23.30 -15.32
N ASN A 241 -4.18 -22.72 -14.23
CA ASN A 241 -4.86 -21.72 -13.43
C ASN A 241 -4.82 -20.34 -14.11
N ILE A 242 -5.94 -19.96 -14.71
CA ILE A 242 -6.13 -18.67 -15.39
C ILE A 242 -5.85 -17.49 -14.45
N ALA A 243 -6.24 -17.58 -13.17
CA ALA A 243 -6.00 -16.51 -12.22
C ALA A 243 -4.51 -16.29 -11.98
N LEU A 244 -3.74 -17.37 -11.81
CA LEU A 244 -2.29 -17.33 -11.66
C LEU A 244 -1.64 -16.70 -12.88
N ARG A 245 -1.99 -17.16 -14.09
CA ARG A 245 -1.48 -16.59 -15.35
C ARG A 245 -1.73 -15.08 -15.40
N LYS A 246 -2.97 -14.67 -15.17
CA LYS A 246 -3.37 -13.26 -15.18
C LYS A 246 -2.57 -12.44 -14.16
N GLY A 247 -2.46 -12.90 -12.92
CA GLY A 247 -1.71 -12.20 -11.87
C GLY A 247 -0.23 -12.05 -12.18
N PHE A 248 0.43 -13.08 -12.73
CA PHE A 248 1.83 -12.98 -13.14
C PHE A 248 2.03 -12.02 -14.31
N ASN A 249 1.15 -12.04 -15.31
CA ASN A 249 1.21 -11.07 -16.40
C ASN A 249 0.98 -9.63 -15.91
N MET A 250 0.08 -9.40 -14.94
CA MET A 250 -0.09 -8.08 -14.31
C MET A 250 1.18 -7.63 -13.59
N ALA A 251 1.84 -8.54 -12.87
CA ALA A 251 3.09 -8.26 -12.17
C ALA A 251 4.22 -7.84 -13.11
N PHE A 252 4.38 -8.51 -14.26
CA PHE A 252 5.39 -8.15 -15.26
C PHE A 252 5.16 -6.76 -15.87
N GLY A 253 3.90 -6.32 -15.96
CA GLY A 253 3.54 -5.00 -16.48
C GLY A 253 3.92 -3.82 -15.57
N VAL A 254 4.28 -4.07 -14.32
CA VAL A 254 4.58 -3.02 -13.32
C VAL A 254 6.01 -3.07 -12.77
N LEU A 255 6.88 -3.90 -13.36
CA LEU A 255 8.28 -3.96 -12.97
C LEU A 255 9.01 -2.66 -13.30
N SER A 256 9.98 -2.30 -12.47
CA SER A 256 10.88 -1.19 -12.77
C SER A 256 11.77 -1.52 -13.97
N LYS A 257 12.22 -0.48 -14.69
CA LYS A 257 13.08 -0.64 -15.87
C LYS A 257 14.32 -1.53 -15.63
N PRO A 258 15.08 -1.39 -14.53
CA PRO A 258 16.23 -2.29 -14.27
C PRO A 258 15.85 -3.77 -14.18
N LEU A 259 14.68 -4.10 -13.61
CA LEU A 259 14.20 -5.48 -13.51
C LEU A 259 13.70 -6.00 -14.85
N ILE A 260 13.06 -5.16 -15.66
CA ILE A 260 12.67 -5.49 -17.04
C ILE A 260 13.93 -5.79 -17.86
N ASP A 261 14.97 -4.98 -17.77
CA ASP A 261 16.22 -5.17 -18.52
C ASP A 261 16.89 -6.52 -18.16
N CYS A 262 16.76 -6.98 -16.91
CA CYS A 262 17.24 -8.30 -16.49
C CYS A 262 16.49 -9.47 -17.14
N LEU A 263 15.24 -9.27 -17.56
CA LEU A 263 14.32 -10.31 -18.01
C LEU A 263 13.84 -10.12 -19.47
N PHE A 264 14.30 -9.07 -20.15
CA PHE A 264 13.70 -8.54 -21.36
C PHE A 264 13.41 -9.59 -22.43
N GLY A 265 14.42 -10.39 -22.81
CA GLY A 265 14.24 -11.43 -23.83
C GLY A 265 13.18 -12.46 -23.46
N GLN A 266 13.20 -12.93 -22.21
CA GLN A 266 12.25 -13.93 -21.73
C GLN A 266 10.82 -13.37 -21.66
N LEU A 267 10.66 -12.10 -21.25
CA LEU A 267 9.35 -11.43 -21.19
C LEU A 267 8.77 -11.23 -22.60
N VAL A 268 9.59 -10.77 -23.56
CA VAL A 268 9.14 -10.57 -24.95
C VAL A 268 8.68 -11.89 -25.57
N ASP A 269 9.44 -12.97 -25.39
CA ASP A 269 9.07 -14.29 -25.89
C ASP A 269 7.75 -14.78 -25.28
N THR A 270 7.59 -14.58 -23.97
CA THR A 270 6.39 -14.98 -23.20
C THR A 270 5.15 -14.22 -23.66
N PHE A 271 5.24 -12.90 -23.79
CA PHE A 271 4.13 -12.08 -24.26
C PHE A 271 3.78 -12.39 -25.73
N THR A 272 4.79 -12.66 -26.56
CA THR A 272 4.56 -13.07 -27.95
C THR A 272 3.78 -14.39 -28.02
N GLN A 273 4.17 -15.39 -27.22
CA GLN A 273 3.44 -16.65 -27.13
C GLN A 273 2.01 -16.45 -26.62
N ASN A 274 1.80 -15.61 -25.60
CA ASN A 274 0.48 -15.32 -25.07
C ASN A 274 -0.45 -14.64 -26.09
N CYS A 275 0.11 -13.87 -27.03
CA CYS A 275 -0.65 -13.25 -28.12
C CYS A 275 -0.97 -14.21 -29.28
N LEU A 276 -0.17 -15.26 -29.48
CA LEU A 276 -0.34 -16.24 -30.56
C LEU A 276 -1.33 -17.36 -30.20
N ILE A 277 -1.54 -17.61 -28.91
CA ILE A 277 -2.48 -18.62 -28.41
C ILE A 277 -3.84 -17.92 -28.19
N GLN A 278 -4.69 -17.92 -29.23
CA GLN A 278 -6.14 -17.73 -29.12
C GLN A 278 -6.85 -19.08 -29.26
#